data_AF-A0A7J8TB56-F1
#
_entry.id   AF-A0A7J8TB56-F1
#
_cell.length_a   1.000
_cell.length_b   1.000
_cell.length_c   1.000
_cell.angle_alpha   90.00
_cell.angle_beta   90.00
_cell.angle_gamma   90.00
#
_symmetry.space_group_name_H-M   'P 1'
#
loop_
_entity.id
_entity.type
_entity.pdbx_description
1 polymer ?
#
loop_
_entity_poly.entity_id
_entity_poly.type
_entity_poly.pdbx_seq_one_letter_code
_entity_poly.pdbx_strand_id
1 'polypeptide(L)'
;KNDSIYEKLKLHGLPTGLLPKGITRFEYDDTGRFEVHLDQACNAKFESEFHYDINVSGTLSYGKIMELSGILAQDLFLWFPVKGIWVDVPSSGLIYFDILFVYKQYPLSFFETPKDCLAISNSESGDSIRDGKLLAEAISKVQFAVNLRYLDMNPVKKILGVTRCRKVDKTSCAIAQSVYIQAHFGGPFPPPL
;
A
#
# COMPACT_ATOMS: atom_id res chain seq x y z
N LYS A 1 27.25 -15.89 -4.95
CA LYS A 1 26.79 -15.16 -3.75
C LYS A 1 25.38 -14.68 -4.09
N ASN A 2 24.35 -15.24 -3.44
CA ASN A 2 22.98 -14.84 -3.74
C ASN A 2 22.72 -13.55 -2.97
N ASP A 3 23.09 -12.42 -3.56
CA ASP A 3 22.79 -11.11 -2.98
C ASP A 3 21.25 -10.99 -2.89
N SER A 4 20.71 -10.85 -1.69
CA SER A 4 19.28 -10.63 -1.52
C SER A 4 18.92 -9.20 -1.93
N ILE A 5 17.65 -8.94 -2.26
CA ILE A 5 17.17 -7.57 -2.51
C ILE A 5 17.48 -6.63 -1.34
N TYR A 6 17.42 -7.13 -0.10
CA TYR A 6 17.75 -6.33 1.09
C TYR A 6 19.23 -5.91 1.10
N GLU A 7 20.14 -6.76 0.61
CA GLU A 7 21.54 -6.39 0.44
C GLU A 7 21.71 -5.34 -0.66
N LYS A 8 20.99 -5.48 -1.79
CA LYS A 8 21.01 -4.46 -2.85
C LYS A 8 20.49 -3.11 -2.35
N LEU A 9 19.39 -3.07 -1.60
CA LEU A 9 18.89 -1.84 -0.98
C LEU A 9 19.96 -1.20 -0.10
N LYS A 10 20.58 -1.98 0.80
CA LYS A 10 21.63 -1.48 1.69
C LYS A 10 22.85 -0.95 0.94
N LEU A 11 23.29 -1.64 -0.12
CA LEU A 11 24.40 -1.20 -0.97
C LEU A 11 24.12 0.12 -1.69
N HIS A 12 22.86 0.40 -1.98
CA HIS A 12 22.42 1.66 -2.58
C HIS A 12 22.05 2.73 -1.54
N GLY A 13 22.39 2.53 -0.26
CA GLY A 13 22.13 3.52 0.79
C GLY A 13 20.64 3.63 1.18
N LEU A 14 19.83 2.62 0.85
CA LEU A 14 18.41 2.57 1.17
C LEU A 14 18.14 1.60 2.32
N PRO A 15 17.15 1.89 3.17
CA PRO A 15 16.84 1.03 4.31
C PRO A 15 16.14 -0.26 3.85
N THR A 16 16.44 -1.37 4.53
CA THR A 16 15.98 -2.70 4.09
C THR A 16 14.49 -2.92 4.25
N GLY A 17 13.83 -2.18 5.15
CA GLY A 17 12.40 -2.30 5.43
C GLY A 17 11.49 -1.56 4.45
N LEU A 18 12.01 -1.06 3.33
CA LEU A 18 11.17 -0.58 2.22
C LEU A 18 10.33 -1.70 1.59
N LEU A 19 10.82 -2.93 1.65
CA LEU A 19 10.13 -4.11 1.19
C LEU A 19 9.77 -5.01 2.37
N PRO A 20 8.59 -5.68 2.34
CA PRO A 20 8.17 -6.56 3.40
C PRO A 20 8.98 -7.87 3.37
N LYS A 21 8.85 -8.67 4.42
CA LYS A 21 9.33 -10.05 4.42
C LYS A 21 8.46 -10.94 3.53
N GLY A 22 8.99 -12.10 3.13
CA GLY A 22 8.25 -13.10 2.35
C GLY A 22 8.46 -13.02 0.84
N ILE A 23 9.54 -12.38 0.40
CA ILE A 23 9.94 -12.34 -1.02
C ILE A 23 10.42 -13.73 -1.42
N THR A 24 9.75 -14.33 -2.39
CA THR A 24 10.03 -15.70 -2.84
C THR A 24 10.93 -15.74 -4.06
N ARG A 25 10.89 -14.70 -4.90
CA ARG A 25 11.81 -14.53 -6.03
C ARG A 25 12.29 -13.10 -6.14
N PHE A 26 13.50 -12.94 -6.64
CA PHE A 26 14.15 -11.67 -6.84
C PHE A 26 14.99 -11.73 -8.12
N GLU A 27 14.81 -10.72 -8.95
CA GLU A 27 15.58 -10.49 -10.17
C GLU A 27 16.15 -9.07 -10.12
N TYR A 28 17.40 -8.93 -10.59
CA TYR A 28 18.10 -7.66 -10.66
C TYR A 28 19.03 -7.65 -11.86
N ASP A 29 18.97 -6.58 -12.64
CA ASP A 29 19.79 -6.42 -13.84
C ASP A 29 20.91 -5.39 -13.65
N ASP A 30 21.82 -5.34 -14.63
CA ASP A 30 22.95 -4.42 -14.64
C ASP A 30 22.53 -2.95 -14.84
N THR A 31 21.27 -2.69 -15.24
CA THR A 31 20.72 -1.34 -15.37
C THR A 31 20.24 -0.78 -14.04
N GLY A 32 20.20 -1.62 -13.00
CA GLY A 32 19.71 -1.28 -11.67
C GLY A 32 18.22 -1.57 -11.48
N ARG A 33 17.52 -2.10 -12.49
CA ARG A 33 16.13 -2.51 -12.35
C ARG A 33 16.04 -3.81 -11.56
N PHE A 34 15.09 -3.84 -10.64
CA PHE A 34 14.74 -5.00 -9.84
C PHE A 34 13.28 -5.39 -10.03
N GLU A 35 13.01 -6.67 -9.85
CA GLU A 35 11.67 -7.21 -9.69
C GLU A 35 11.67 -8.22 -8.54
N VAL A 36 10.73 -8.07 -7.62
CA VAL A 36 10.50 -9.00 -6.52
C VAL A 36 9.11 -9.58 -6.62
N HIS A 37 9.02 -10.86 -6.28
CA HIS A 37 7.76 -11.59 -6.25
C HIS A 37 7.46 -12.04 -4.82
N LEU A 38 6.23 -11.77 -4.40
CA LEU A 38 5.62 -12.24 -3.15
C LEU A 38 4.69 -13.42 -3.49
N ASP A 39 4.44 -14.31 -2.53
CA ASP A 39 3.47 -15.40 -2.74
C ASP A 39 2.03 -14.90 -2.94
N GLN A 40 1.70 -13.75 -2.34
CA GLN A 40 0.39 -13.13 -2.42
C GLN A 40 0.48 -11.63 -2.14
N ALA A 41 -0.50 -10.87 -2.64
CA ALA A 41 -0.64 -9.47 -2.31
C ALA A 41 -0.99 -9.30 -0.83
N CYS A 42 -0.42 -8.28 -0.19
CA CYS A 42 -0.45 -8.16 1.26
C CYS A 42 -0.32 -6.70 1.71
N ASN A 43 -0.70 -6.45 2.96
CA ASN A 43 -0.57 -5.14 3.58
C ASN A 43 0.46 -5.19 4.70
N ALA A 44 1.33 -4.18 4.74
CA ALA A 44 2.23 -3.93 5.85
C ALA A 44 1.83 -2.63 6.55
N LYS A 45 1.78 -2.67 7.88
CA LYS A 45 1.44 -1.51 8.71
C LYS A 45 2.71 -0.89 9.29
N PHE A 46 2.94 0.37 8.95
CA PHE A 46 3.94 1.25 9.55
C PHE A 46 3.20 2.35 10.33
N GLU A 47 3.63 3.61 10.20
CA GLU A 47 2.80 4.76 10.58
C GLU A 47 1.57 4.86 9.66
N SER A 48 1.76 4.62 8.36
CA SER A 48 0.70 4.44 7.37
C SER A 48 0.63 2.98 6.89
N GLU A 49 -0.49 2.59 6.28
CA GLU A 49 -0.60 1.28 5.63
C GLU A 49 -0.02 1.31 4.22
N PHE A 50 0.75 0.27 3.89
CA PHE A 50 1.30 0.06 2.55
C PHE A 50 0.75 -1.26 2.00
N HIS A 51 0.25 -1.23 0.78
CA HIS A 51 -0.18 -2.40 0.03
C HIS A 51 0.93 -2.78 -0.95
N TYR A 52 1.28 -4.05 -0.97
CA TYR A 52 2.23 -4.64 -1.89
C TYR A 52 1.48 -5.64 -2.78
N ASP A 53 1.60 -5.46 -4.08
CA ASP A 53 1.15 -6.42 -5.07
C ASP A 53 2.06 -7.64 -5.09
N ILE A 54 1.62 -8.72 -5.76
CA ILE A 54 2.40 -9.94 -5.95
C ILE A 54 3.75 -9.63 -6.62
N ASN A 55 3.73 -8.73 -7.61
CA ASN A 55 4.91 -8.30 -8.34
C ASN A 55 5.20 -6.84 -8.00
N VAL A 56 6.40 -6.58 -7.52
CA VAL A 56 6.90 -5.23 -7.24
C VAL A 56 8.17 -5.01 -8.02
N SER A 57 8.22 -3.93 -8.78
CA SER A 57 9.36 -3.61 -9.65
C SER A 57 9.76 -2.16 -9.50
N GLY A 58 11.05 -1.87 -9.70
CA GLY A 58 11.54 -0.49 -9.76
C GLY A 58 12.99 -0.43 -10.19
N THR A 59 13.54 0.77 -10.28
CA THR A 59 14.94 1.01 -10.68
C THR A 59 15.71 1.61 -9.50
N LEU A 60 16.69 0.86 -9.02
CA LEU A 60 17.58 1.25 -7.92
C LEU A 60 18.70 2.14 -8.43
N SER A 61 18.95 3.21 -7.69
CA SER A 61 20.16 4.01 -7.79
C SER A 61 20.55 4.51 -6.40
N TYR A 62 21.74 5.09 -6.26
CA TYR A 62 22.21 5.48 -4.94
C TYR A 62 21.26 6.49 -4.27
N GLY A 63 20.77 6.13 -3.09
CA GLY A 63 19.84 6.92 -2.28
C GLY A 63 18.39 6.96 -2.81
N LYS A 64 18.05 6.26 -3.89
CA LYS A 64 16.71 6.36 -4.49
C LYS A 64 16.24 5.13 -5.29
N ILE A 65 14.93 4.94 -5.32
CA ILE A 65 14.19 4.02 -6.17
C ILE A 65 13.27 4.83 -7.05
N MET A 66 13.34 4.64 -8.36
CA MET A 66 12.47 5.30 -9.33
C MET A 66 11.65 4.26 -10.10
N GLU A 67 10.64 4.73 -10.84
CA GLU A 67 9.78 3.87 -11.68
C GLU A 67 9.14 2.71 -10.88
N LEU A 68 8.83 2.97 -9.61
CA LEU A 68 8.28 1.97 -8.72
C LEU A 68 6.85 1.60 -9.13
N SER A 69 6.56 0.31 -9.11
CA SER A 69 5.26 -0.27 -9.43
C SER A 69 4.95 -1.43 -8.48
N GLY A 70 3.67 -1.66 -8.21
CA GLY A 70 3.19 -2.70 -7.30
C GLY A 70 3.15 -2.28 -5.82
N ILE A 71 3.32 -0.98 -5.52
CA ILE A 71 3.22 -0.46 -4.14
C ILE A 71 2.20 0.67 -4.11
N LEU A 72 1.25 0.59 -3.17
CA LEU A 72 0.32 1.66 -2.85
C LEU A 72 0.49 2.09 -1.40
N ALA A 73 0.55 3.40 -1.15
CA ALA A 73 0.53 3.98 0.18
C ALA A 73 -0.89 4.46 0.53
N GLN A 74 -1.32 4.23 1.76
CA GLN A 74 -2.60 4.74 2.24
C GLN A 74 -2.43 6.13 2.87
N ASP A 75 -3.23 7.09 2.43
CA ASP A 75 -3.35 8.40 3.07
C ASP A 75 -4.83 8.76 3.24
N LEU A 76 -5.24 9.07 4.47
CA LEU A 76 -6.62 9.43 4.85
C LEU A 76 -7.70 8.59 4.12
N PHE A 77 -7.53 7.25 4.16
CA PHE A 77 -8.40 6.22 3.58
C PHE A 77 -8.31 5.98 2.06
N LEU A 78 -7.51 6.75 1.33
CA LEU A 78 -7.26 6.57 -0.11
C LEU A 78 -5.93 5.86 -0.34
N TRP A 79 -5.87 5.02 -1.38
CA TRP A 79 -4.66 4.33 -1.79
C TRP A 79 -4.03 5.04 -2.98
N PHE A 80 -2.77 5.44 -2.83
CA PHE A 80 -2.02 6.16 -3.85
C PHE A 80 -0.83 5.32 -4.34
N PRO A 81 -0.61 5.21 -5.66
CA PRO A 81 0.57 4.55 -6.18
C PRO A 81 1.84 5.26 -5.75
N VAL A 82 2.84 4.51 -5.29
CA VAL A 82 4.18 5.03 -5.04
C VAL A 82 5.00 4.90 -6.33
N LYS A 83 5.55 6.01 -6.83
CA LYS A 83 6.34 6.06 -8.07
C LYS A 83 7.83 6.16 -7.83
N GLY A 84 8.23 6.67 -6.68
CA GLY A 84 9.63 6.76 -6.29
C GLY A 84 9.80 6.90 -4.79
N ILE A 85 10.97 6.53 -4.30
CA ILE A 85 11.36 6.61 -2.90
C ILE A 85 12.79 7.11 -2.85
N TRP A 86 13.12 8.13 -2.06
CA TRP A 86 14.51 8.59 -1.90
C TRP A 86 14.79 9.09 -0.49
N VAL A 87 16.08 9.12 -0.16
CA VAL A 87 16.62 9.68 1.08
C VAL A 87 17.56 10.83 0.73
N ASP A 88 17.71 11.79 1.63
CA ASP A 88 18.70 12.85 1.47
C ASP A 88 20.12 12.28 1.63
N VAL A 89 21.09 12.89 0.95
CA VAL A 89 22.52 12.57 1.08
C VAL A 89 23.29 13.88 1.32
N PRO A 90 23.86 14.12 2.52
CA PRO A 90 23.84 13.26 3.71
C PRO A 90 22.45 13.12 4.32
N SER A 91 22.20 11.98 4.99
CA SER A 91 20.87 11.66 5.51
C SER A 91 20.38 12.69 6.54
N SER A 92 19.20 13.24 6.28
CA SER A 92 18.43 14.09 7.20
C SER A 92 17.67 13.29 8.27
N GLY A 93 17.71 11.95 8.20
CA GLY A 93 16.84 11.07 8.99
C GLY A 93 15.41 10.94 8.44
N LEU A 94 15.14 11.50 7.26
CA LEU A 94 13.86 11.41 6.57
C LEU A 94 13.97 10.56 5.30
N ILE A 95 12.82 10.02 4.90
CA ILE A 95 12.61 9.33 3.65
C ILE A 95 11.36 9.87 2.95
N TYR A 96 11.44 10.00 1.64
CA TYR A 96 10.43 10.65 0.82
C TYR A 96 9.81 9.64 -0.14
N PHE A 97 8.50 9.69 -0.28
CA PHE A 97 7.71 8.84 -1.16
C PHE A 97 6.96 9.71 -2.17
N ASP A 98 7.20 9.51 -3.46
CA ASP A 98 6.45 10.16 -4.54
C ASP A 98 5.12 9.44 -4.75
N ILE A 99 4.04 10.11 -4.37
CA ILE A 99 2.67 9.64 -4.44
C ILE A 99 1.84 10.54 -5.36
N LEU A 100 2.06 10.43 -6.67
CA LEU A 100 1.31 11.13 -7.71
C LEU A 100 1.30 12.66 -7.48
N PHE A 101 2.42 13.31 -7.85
CA PHE A 101 2.60 14.78 -7.89
C PHE A 101 2.89 15.45 -6.54
N VAL A 102 3.04 14.67 -5.47
CA VAL A 102 3.41 15.15 -4.14
C VAL A 102 4.34 14.15 -3.46
N TYR A 103 5.14 14.66 -2.53
CA TYR A 103 6.07 13.88 -1.73
C TYR A 103 5.58 13.75 -0.30
N LYS A 104 5.37 12.52 0.16
CA LYS A 104 5.10 12.22 1.57
C LYS A 104 6.42 11.97 2.28
N GLN A 105 6.58 12.54 3.47
CA GLN A 105 7.79 12.41 4.27
C GLN A 105 7.51 11.49 5.45
N TYR A 106 8.46 10.61 5.74
CA TYR A 106 8.43 9.73 6.90
C TYR A 106 9.79 9.73 7.60
N PRO A 107 9.83 9.45 8.90
CA PRO A 107 11.06 9.10 9.60
C PRO A 107 11.70 7.84 8.99
N LEU A 108 13.00 7.90 8.70
CA LEU A 108 13.77 6.77 8.19
C LEU A 108 13.68 5.53 9.12
N SER A 109 13.58 5.77 10.42
CA SER A 109 13.52 4.75 11.47
C SER A 109 12.35 3.76 11.31
N PHE A 110 11.25 4.16 10.66
CA PHE A 110 10.14 3.26 10.41
C PHE A 110 10.47 2.16 9.40
N PHE A 111 11.43 2.41 8.50
CA PHE A 111 11.79 1.50 7.42
C PHE A 111 13.13 0.79 7.65
N GLU A 112 13.76 0.91 8.81
CA GLU A 112 15.03 0.22 9.10
C GLU A 112 14.90 -1.30 9.03
N THR A 113 13.76 -1.83 9.50
CA THR A 113 13.50 -3.26 9.59
C THR A 113 12.34 -3.69 8.68
N PRO A 114 12.51 -4.76 7.87
CA PRO A 114 11.41 -5.34 7.11
C PRO A 114 10.26 -5.75 8.03
N LYS A 115 9.05 -5.29 7.69
CA LYS A 115 7.83 -5.68 8.39
C LYS A 115 7.25 -6.97 7.82
N ASP A 116 6.53 -7.68 8.66
CA ASP A 116 5.76 -8.84 8.23
C ASP A 116 4.59 -8.37 7.37
N CYS A 117 4.39 -9.01 6.22
CA CYS A 117 3.28 -8.72 5.34
C CYS A 117 2.09 -9.60 5.71
N LEU A 118 1.00 -8.98 6.12
CA LEU A 118 -0.23 -9.72 6.39
C LEU A 118 -0.98 -9.85 5.07
N ALA A 119 -1.10 -11.09 4.61
CA ALA A 119 -2.00 -11.44 3.53
C ALA A 119 -3.37 -10.81 3.77
N ILE A 120 -3.99 -10.28 2.73
CA ILE A 120 -5.38 -9.86 2.81
C ILE A 120 -6.24 -11.13 2.79
N SER A 121 -6.26 -11.87 3.89
CA SER A 121 -7.24 -12.93 4.09
C SER A 121 -8.59 -12.25 4.32
N ASN A 122 -9.59 -12.58 3.50
CA ASN A 122 -10.99 -12.28 3.82
C ASN A 122 -11.43 -13.20 4.98
N SER A 123 -10.71 -13.16 6.10
CA SER A 123 -10.98 -13.96 7.28
C SER A 123 -11.27 -13.02 8.43
N GLU A 124 -12.54 -12.64 8.55
CA GLU A 124 -13.11 -12.39 9.87
C GLU A 124 -12.81 -13.62 10.72
N SER A 125 -12.06 -13.40 11.81
CA SER A 125 -11.88 -14.39 12.86
C SER A 125 -13.25 -14.73 13.45
N GLY A 126 -13.71 -15.96 13.25
CA GLY A 126 -14.89 -16.52 13.91
C GLY A 126 -14.59 -17.93 14.36
N ASP A 127 -14.60 -18.10 15.67
CA ASP A 127 -14.44 -19.33 16.43
C ASP A 127 -15.34 -20.49 15.94
N SER A 128 -14.91 -21.70 16.24
CA SER A 128 -15.46 -23.03 15.94
C SER A 128 -16.99 -23.17 16.03
N ILE A 129 -17.57 -24.06 15.18
CA ILE A 129 -18.43 -25.22 15.53
C ILE A 129 -19.23 -25.73 14.30
N ARG A 130 -19.43 -27.04 14.33
CA ARG A 130 -20.00 -28.03 13.39
C ARG A 130 -21.36 -27.71 12.75
N ASP A 131 -21.58 -28.37 11.60
CA ASP A 131 -22.84 -28.92 11.04
C ASP A 131 -23.27 -28.41 9.64
N GLY A 132 -22.81 -29.13 8.61
CA GLY A 132 -22.88 -28.76 7.19
C GLY A 132 -24.25 -28.85 6.50
N LYS A 133 -25.31 -29.33 7.16
CA LYS A 133 -26.65 -29.42 6.53
C LYS A 133 -27.47 -28.13 6.70
N LEU A 134 -27.28 -27.42 7.81
CA LEU A 134 -27.86 -26.09 8.00
C LEU A 134 -27.15 -25.04 7.15
N LEU A 135 -25.89 -25.29 6.78
CA LEU A 135 -25.10 -24.41 5.93
C LEU A 135 -25.65 -24.32 4.50
N ALA A 136 -26.17 -25.40 3.89
CA ALA A 136 -26.70 -25.32 2.52
C ALA A 136 -28.00 -24.50 2.45
N GLU A 137 -28.88 -24.68 3.44
CA GLU A 137 -30.14 -23.92 3.51
C GLU A 137 -29.91 -22.48 3.99
N ALA A 138 -28.94 -22.26 4.89
CA ALA A 138 -28.48 -20.94 5.28
C ALA A 138 -27.76 -20.22 4.13
N ILE A 139 -26.87 -20.87 3.37
CA ILE A 139 -26.21 -20.31 2.17
C ILE A 139 -27.27 -19.92 1.13
N SER A 140 -28.30 -20.74 0.92
CA SER A 140 -29.37 -20.39 -0.03
C SER A 140 -30.19 -19.18 0.43
N LYS A 141 -30.38 -18.98 1.75
CA LYS A 141 -31.04 -17.80 2.32
C LYS A 141 -30.09 -16.59 2.42
N VAL A 142 -28.79 -16.81 2.58
CA VAL A 142 -27.69 -15.84 2.62
C VAL A 142 -27.40 -15.33 1.20
N GLN A 143 -27.46 -16.13 0.15
CA GLN A 143 -27.34 -15.66 -1.23
C GLN A 143 -28.43 -14.61 -1.59
N PHE A 144 -29.61 -14.74 -0.96
CA PHE A 144 -30.72 -13.79 -1.08
C PHE A 144 -30.66 -12.65 -0.04
N ALA A 145 -30.04 -12.86 1.13
CA ALA A 145 -29.94 -11.88 2.23
C ALA A 145 -28.58 -11.13 2.34
N VAL A 146 -27.57 -11.49 1.54
CA VAL A 146 -26.25 -10.81 1.46
C VAL A 146 -26.30 -9.54 0.61
N ASN A 147 -27.47 -9.20 0.06
CA ASN A 147 -27.74 -7.81 -0.24
C ASN A 147 -28.17 -7.10 1.04
N LEU A 148 -27.27 -6.22 1.54
CA LEU A 148 -27.48 -5.19 2.55
C LEU A 148 -27.28 -5.60 4.01
N ARG A 149 -26.02 -5.65 4.48
CA ARG A 149 -25.64 -5.14 5.82
C ARG A 149 -24.17 -4.66 5.84
N TYR A 150 -23.98 -3.36 5.63
CA TYR A 150 -22.88 -2.62 6.25
C TYR A 150 -23.30 -1.15 6.32
N LEU A 151 -24.16 -0.79 7.26
CA LEU A 151 -24.37 0.59 7.70
C LEU A 151 -24.97 0.55 9.12
N ASP A 152 -24.15 0.76 10.14
CA ASP A 152 -24.59 1.49 11.33
C ASP A 152 -23.61 2.65 11.56
N MET A 153 -24.07 3.84 11.18
CA MET A 153 -23.39 5.14 11.32
C MET A 153 -24.46 6.17 11.67
N ASN A 154 -24.49 6.60 12.93
CA ASN A 154 -25.32 7.69 13.45
C ASN A 154 -24.43 8.78 14.09
N PRO A 155 -24.82 10.06 14.12
CA PRO A 155 -25.12 10.93 12.98
C PRO A 155 -24.33 12.26 13.09
N VAL A 156 -23.00 12.18 13.25
CA VAL A 156 -22.09 13.36 13.18
C VAL A 156 -20.91 13.11 12.22
N LYS A 157 -20.64 11.84 11.87
CA LYS A 157 -19.57 11.38 10.96
C LYS A 157 -19.92 11.49 9.46
N LYS A 158 -20.95 12.26 9.11
CA LYS A 158 -21.67 12.21 7.82
C LYS A 158 -21.07 13.08 6.70
N ILE A 159 -19.91 13.70 6.90
CA ILE A 159 -19.31 14.63 5.91
C ILE A 159 -17.90 14.23 5.46
N LEU A 160 -17.17 13.38 6.18
CA LEU A 160 -15.85 12.92 5.75
C LEU A 160 -15.65 11.47 6.20
N GLY A 161 -15.65 10.52 5.26
CA GLY A 161 -15.16 9.18 5.58
C GLY A 161 -15.75 8.04 4.75
N VAL A 162 -14.89 7.52 3.87
CA VAL A 162 -14.77 6.11 3.49
C VAL A 162 -15.89 5.54 2.60
N THR A 163 -15.66 5.55 1.29
CA THR A 163 -16.17 4.49 0.42
C THR A 163 -15.12 4.18 -0.63
N ARG A 164 -14.54 2.97 -0.55
CA ARG A 164 -14.02 2.30 -1.74
C ARG A 164 -15.12 2.38 -2.81
N CYS A 165 -14.87 3.00 -3.96
CA CYS A 165 -15.85 3.31 -5.02
C CYS A 165 -16.53 2.06 -5.64
N ARG A 166 -17.26 1.26 -4.86
CA ARG A 166 -17.88 0.02 -5.34
C ARG A 166 -19.41 0.07 -5.25
N LYS A 167 -19.98 1.20 -4.80
CA LYS A 167 -21.44 1.43 -4.86
C LYS A 167 -21.90 2.89 -4.90
N VAL A 168 -20.97 3.84 -4.93
CA VAL A 168 -21.26 5.24 -5.30
C VAL A 168 -20.91 5.36 -6.78
N ASP A 169 -21.77 6.03 -7.56
CA ASP A 169 -21.48 6.40 -8.95
C ASP A 169 -19.98 6.81 -9.08
N LYS A 170 -19.31 6.27 -10.11
CA LYS A 170 -17.86 6.46 -10.33
C LYS A 170 -17.47 7.94 -10.29
N THR A 171 -18.38 8.82 -10.73
CA THR A 171 -18.21 10.28 -10.75
C THR A 171 -18.08 10.87 -9.36
N SER A 172 -18.87 10.41 -8.38
CA SER A 172 -18.83 10.92 -7.00
C SER A 172 -17.52 10.60 -6.28
N CYS A 173 -16.96 9.41 -6.53
CA CYS A 173 -15.67 9.02 -5.96
C CYS A 173 -14.51 9.75 -6.64
N ALA A 174 -14.60 9.95 -7.96
CA ALA A 174 -13.67 10.77 -8.70
C ALA A 174 -13.69 12.23 -8.21
N ILE A 175 -14.86 12.78 -7.87
CA ILE A 175 -14.99 14.12 -7.28
C ILE A 175 -14.32 14.17 -5.91
N ALA A 176 -14.60 13.23 -5.00
CA ALA A 176 -13.98 13.23 -3.67
C ALA A 176 -12.45 13.10 -3.74
N GLN A 177 -11.95 12.23 -4.62
CA GLN A 177 -10.51 12.08 -4.86
C GLN A 177 -9.91 13.33 -5.51
N SER A 178 -10.61 13.94 -6.47
CA SER A 178 -10.19 15.20 -7.11
C SER A 178 -10.16 16.36 -6.12
N VAL A 179 -11.16 16.49 -5.24
CA VAL A 179 -11.22 17.52 -4.19
C VAL A 179 -10.12 17.29 -3.16
N TYR A 180 -9.85 16.04 -2.75
CA TYR A 180 -8.74 15.72 -1.86
C TYR A 180 -7.39 16.08 -2.49
N ILE A 181 -7.15 15.65 -3.73
CA ILE A 181 -5.93 15.97 -4.47
C ILE A 181 -5.79 17.48 -4.63
N GLN A 182 -6.86 18.19 -4.95
CA GLN A 182 -6.81 19.64 -5.13
C GLN A 182 -6.62 20.40 -3.80
N ALA A 183 -7.20 19.93 -2.70
CA ALA A 183 -7.07 20.55 -1.38
C ALA A 183 -5.71 20.29 -0.72
N HIS A 184 -5.12 19.12 -0.94
CA HIS A 184 -3.87 18.71 -0.28
C HIS A 184 -2.63 18.83 -1.18
N PHE A 185 -2.80 18.79 -2.52
CA PHE A 185 -1.72 18.80 -3.50
C PHE A 185 -1.83 19.95 -4.52
N GLY A 186 -2.89 20.77 -4.49
CA GLY A 186 -3.08 21.93 -5.37
C GLY A 186 -2.26 23.18 -5.01
N GLY A 187 -1.13 23.03 -4.31
CA GLY A 187 -0.17 24.13 -4.08
C GLY A 187 0.78 24.31 -5.27
N PRO A 188 1.50 25.45 -5.38
CA PRO A 188 2.49 25.63 -6.43
C PRO A 188 3.55 24.53 -6.35
N PHE A 189 3.73 23.81 -7.44
CA PHE A 189 4.77 22.80 -7.60
C PHE A 189 6.12 23.38 -7.16
N PRO A 190 6.87 22.72 -6.26
CA PRO A 190 8.26 23.12 -6.06
C PRO A 190 9.00 22.96 -7.39
N PRO A 191 9.83 23.94 -7.80
CA PRO A 191 10.62 23.80 -9.01
C PRO A 191 11.53 22.56 -8.87
N PRO A 192 11.80 21.84 -9.98
CA PRO A 192 12.80 20.78 -9.96
C PRO A 192 14.13 21.37 -9.52
N LEU A 193 14.76 20.76 -8.50
CA LEU A 193 16.14 21.03 -8.11
C LEU A 193 17.10 20.58 -9.21
#